data_AF-A0A946FJI9-F1
#
_entry.id   AF-A0A946FJI9-F1
#
_cell.length_a   1.000
_cell.length_b   1.000
_cell.length_c   1.000
_cell.angle_alpha   90.00
_cell.angle_beta   90.00
_cell.angle_gamma   90.00
#
_symmetry.space_group_name_H-M   'P 1'
#
loop_
_entity.id
_entity.type
_entity.pdbx_description
1 polymer ?
#
loop_
_entity_poly.entity_id
_entity_poly.type
_entity_poly.pdbx_seq_one_letter_code
_entity_poly.pdbx_strand_id
1 'polypeptide(L)'
;MPIFRLSALILFCLIGTSNVWAQSEADEILSKLDQNYYYPQHDNGLKKVTARVQWEQLDVASGSGKFLRNPEFKFTWKNIGIKGSYDFELIGDERDYSIKRKFELKNQIKNYGELIIPLRLKQKFTQYRGSIKNMAGGWSRLLYRTNSTDKNVESYNLLVNMTDVKVDKIRFKQRSAPRKVNGVFRYEKVGEKWAINESRSSFIMGELEYKETSSYRYKKFGDIWLVHQIDQVLKQDNRIFQSHRFKILDVLTTFSKN
;
A
#
# COMPACT_ATOMS: atom_id res chain seq x y z
N MET A 1 -24.16 -10.63 7.01
CA MET A 1 -23.12 -10.44 5.97
C MET A 1 -21.76 -10.52 6.63
N PRO A 2 -20.83 -11.39 6.17
CA PRO A 2 -19.51 -11.51 6.77
C PRO A 2 -18.67 -10.26 6.46
N ILE A 3 -18.17 -9.61 7.52
CA ILE A 3 -17.25 -8.47 7.41
C ILE A 3 -15.89 -9.02 6.98
N PHE A 4 -15.57 -8.93 5.69
CA PHE A 4 -14.28 -9.41 5.17
C PHE A 4 -13.12 -8.54 5.67
N ARG A 5 -12.22 -9.16 6.44
CA ARG A 5 -11.11 -8.49 7.12
C ARG A 5 -9.81 -8.64 6.33
N LEU A 6 -9.50 -7.70 5.45
CA LEU A 6 -8.22 -7.67 4.72
C LEU A 6 -7.04 -7.16 5.59
N SER A 7 -7.00 -7.49 6.89
CA SER A 7 -6.25 -6.66 7.84
C SER A 7 -5.80 -7.30 9.16
N ALA A 8 -4.63 -7.93 9.12
CA ALA A 8 -3.65 -7.94 10.21
C ALA A 8 -2.38 -8.69 9.73
N LEU A 9 -1.28 -7.98 9.46
CA LEU A 9 0.02 -8.59 9.12
C LEU A 9 1.17 -7.74 9.68
N ILE A 10 2.20 -8.43 10.18
CA ILE A 10 3.59 -7.99 10.55
C ILE A 10 3.92 -8.10 12.05
N LEU A 11 4.61 -9.20 12.40
CA LEU A 11 5.68 -9.46 13.42
C LEU A 11 6.09 -10.96 13.22
N PHE A 12 7.14 -11.57 13.81
CA PHE A 12 8.55 -11.16 13.95
C PHE A 12 9.47 -12.43 13.86
N CYS A 13 10.72 -12.28 13.39
CA CYS A 13 11.90 -13.18 13.58
C CYS A 13 11.81 -14.73 13.43
N LEU A 14 12.44 -15.32 12.39
CA LEU A 14 13.76 -15.99 12.48
C LEU A 14 14.22 -16.65 11.14
N ILE A 15 15.41 -17.27 11.18
CA ILE A 15 16.37 -17.49 10.07
C ILE A 15 16.21 -18.87 9.41
N GLY A 16 16.33 -18.92 8.08
CA GLY A 16 16.80 -20.12 7.33
C GLY A 16 18.16 -19.88 6.65
N THR A 17 18.58 -20.72 5.70
CA THR A 17 19.84 -20.52 4.96
C THR A 17 19.61 -20.46 3.44
N SER A 18 20.16 -19.43 2.78
CA SER A 18 20.26 -19.34 1.32
C SER A 18 21.37 -18.36 0.94
N ASN A 19 22.03 -18.60 -0.19
CA ASN A 19 23.23 -17.87 -0.67
C ASN A 19 23.21 -16.37 -0.34
N VAL A 20 24.09 -15.97 0.59
CA VAL A 20 24.23 -14.58 1.09
C VAL A 20 24.48 -13.60 -0.07
N TRP A 21 25.16 -14.05 -1.12
CA TRP A 21 25.46 -13.24 -2.31
C TRP A 21 24.22 -12.91 -3.15
N ALA A 22 23.32 -13.88 -3.36
CA ALA A 22 22.07 -13.67 -4.09
C ALA A 22 21.07 -12.80 -3.30
N GLN A 23 21.20 -12.77 -1.97
CA GLN A 23 20.50 -11.81 -1.11
C GLN A 23 21.05 -10.39 -1.33
N SER A 24 22.38 -10.20 -1.28
CA SER A 24 22.98 -8.88 -1.43
C SER A 24 22.68 -8.20 -2.77
N GLU A 25 22.71 -8.94 -3.88
CA GLU A 25 22.36 -8.39 -5.21
C GLU A 25 20.88 -7.98 -5.28
N ALA A 26 19.98 -8.78 -4.71
CA ALA A 26 18.56 -8.46 -4.68
C ALA A 26 18.28 -7.21 -3.82
N ASP A 27 18.95 -7.08 -2.67
CA ASP A 27 18.87 -5.91 -1.79
C ASP A 27 19.54 -4.66 -2.38
N GLU A 28 20.54 -4.82 -3.25
CA GLU A 28 21.11 -3.72 -4.04
C GLU A 28 20.08 -3.18 -5.04
N ILE A 29 19.34 -4.05 -5.75
CA ILE A 29 18.26 -3.60 -6.64
C ILE A 29 17.12 -2.94 -5.85
N LEU A 30 16.77 -3.42 -4.65
CA LEU A 30 15.84 -2.68 -3.79
C LEU A 30 16.37 -1.31 -3.40
N SER A 31 17.68 -1.18 -3.18
CA SER A 31 18.31 0.11 -2.86
C SER A 31 18.22 1.08 -4.05
N LYS A 32 18.49 0.60 -5.27
CA LYS A 32 18.35 1.38 -6.52
C LYS A 32 16.90 1.79 -6.78
N LEU A 33 15.93 0.90 -6.54
CA LEU A 33 14.51 1.22 -6.61
C LEU A 33 14.10 2.24 -5.55
N ASP A 34 14.51 2.06 -4.29
CA ASP A 34 14.20 2.97 -3.19
C ASP A 34 14.79 4.38 -3.40
N GLN A 35 15.93 4.49 -4.10
CA GLN A 35 16.52 5.76 -4.52
C GLN A 35 15.81 6.44 -5.70
N ASN A 36 15.12 5.68 -6.56
CA ASN A 36 14.44 6.21 -7.74
C ASN A 36 12.95 6.51 -7.49
N TYR A 37 12.41 6.03 -6.37
CA TYR A 37 11.01 6.20 -5.96
C TYR A 37 10.85 7.37 -5.00
N TYR A 38 9.71 8.05 -5.09
CA TYR A 38 9.38 9.16 -4.21
C TYR A 38 8.87 8.64 -2.88
N TYR A 39 9.57 8.99 -1.79
CA TYR A 39 9.18 8.65 -0.43
C TYR A 39 9.17 9.91 0.44
N PRO A 40 8.00 10.41 0.88
CA PRO A 40 7.90 11.62 1.71
C PRO A 40 8.83 11.61 2.92
N GLN A 41 9.05 10.42 3.49
CA GLN A 41 9.91 10.17 4.64
C GLN A 41 11.40 9.96 4.37
N HIS A 42 11.81 9.71 3.12
CA HIS A 42 13.22 9.48 2.81
C HIS A 42 13.95 10.79 2.58
N ASP A 43 13.39 11.64 1.72
CA ASP A 43 14.13 12.77 1.12
C ASP A 43 14.17 14.00 2.05
N ASN A 44 13.24 14.10 3.02
CA ASN A 44 12.97 15.34 3.76
C ASN A 44 13.17 15.23 5.28
N GLY A 45 13.64 14.10 5.83
CA GLY A 45 13.79 13.93 7.29
C GLY A 45 12.47 13.90 8.08
N LEU A 46 11.35 13.61 7.43
CA LEU A 46 10.00 13.62 8.00
C LEU A 46 9.87 12.64 9.19
N LYS A 47 9.41 13.16 10.33
CA LYS A 47 9.19 12.43 11.59
C LYS A 47 7.72 12.15 11.87
N LYS A 48 6.83 13.06 11.47
CA LYS A 48 5.38 12.92 11.66
C LYS A 48 4.61 13.58 10.52
N VAL A 49 3.49 12.96 10.15
CA VAL A 49 2.42 13.56 9.36
C VAL A 49 1.13 13.40 10.15
N THR A 50 0.33 14.45 10.25
CA THR A 50 -1.07 14.37 10.63
C THR A 50 -1.88 14.99 9.51
N ALA A 51 -2.96 14.34 9.07
CA ALA A 51 -3.76 14.81 7.94
C ALA A 51 -5.26 14.57 8.19
N ARG A 52 -6.11 15.53 7.85
CA ARG A 52 -7.56 15.37 7.85
C ARG A 52 -8.01 14.80 6.51
N VAL A 53 -8.83 13.74 6.55
CA VAL A 53 -9.24 12.98 5.36
C VAL A 53 -10.76 12.88 5.31
N GLN A 54 -11.36 13.43 4.25
CA GLN A 54 -12.73 13.12 3.83
C GLN A 54 -12.71 11.81 3.03
N TRP A 55 -13.74 10.99 3.21
CA TRP A 55 -13.92 9.81 2.36
C TRP A 55 -15.38 9.43 2.15
N GLU A 56 -15.59 8.67 1.10
CA GLU A 56 -16.90 8.33 0.54
C GLU A 56 -16.88 6.86 0.10
N GLN A 57 -18.03 6.20 0.18
CA GLN A 57 -18.23 4.84 -0.33
C GLN A 57 -19.38 4.83 -1.34
N LEU A 58 -19.24 4.08 -2.44
CA LEU A 58 -20.34 3.89 -3.39
C LEU A 58 -21.48 3.10 -2.75
N ASP A 59 -22.71 3.58 -2.87
CA ASP A 59 -23.90 2.81 -2.55
C ASP A 59 -24.22 1.82 -3.66
N VAL A 60 -23.63 0.63 -3.53
CA VAL A 60 -23.88 -0.50 -4.44
C VAL A 60 -25.27 -1.10 -4.20
N ALA A 61 -25.87 -0.92 -3.02
CA ALA A 61 -27.13 -1.58 -2.64
C ALA A 61 -28.35 -0.92 -3.28
N SER A 62 -28.39 0.42 -3.39
CA SER A 62 -29.48 1.10 -4.09
C SER A 62 -29.34 1.08 -5.62
N GLY A 63 -28.19 0.70 -6.16
CA GLY A 63 -27.88 0.79 -7.59
C GLY A 63 -27.83 2.23 -8.15
N SER A 64 -28.01 3.25 -7.29
CA SER A 64 -28.18 4.65 -7.72
C SER A 64 -26.91 5.34 -8.24
N GLY A 65 -25.75 4.69 -8.14
CA GLY A 65 -24.46 5.29 -8.48
C GLY A 65 -23.96 6.37 -7.51
N LYS A 66 -24.73 6.68 -6.45
CA LYS A 66 -24.40 7.73 -5.47
C LYS A 66 -23.30 7.28 -4.53
N PHE A 67 -22.44 8.23 -4.17
CA PHE A 67 -21.46 8.06 -3.10
C PHE A 67 -22.03 8.59 -1.78
N LEU A 68 -21.94 7.78 -0.73
CA LEU A 68 -22.31 8.13 0.64
C LEU A 68 -21.07 8.63 1.37
N ARG A 69 -21.14 9.86 1.91
CA ARG A 69 -20.07 10.43 2.73
C ARG A 69 -19.99 9.68 4.06
N ASN A 70 -18.79 9.21 4.39
CA ASN A 70 -18.49 8.64 5.70
C ASN A 70 -17.99 9.75 6.65
N PRO A 71 -17.95 9.49 7.97
CA PRO A 71 -17.33 10.41 8.92
C PRO A 71 -15.86 10.62 8.55
N GLU A 72 -15.40 11.85 8.61
CA GLU A 72 -14.01 12.18 8.34
C GLU A 72 -13.08 11.53 9.37
N PHE A 73 -11.82 11.39 9.03
CA PHE A 73 -10.83 10.89 9.98
C PHE A 73 -9.54 11.69 9.94
N LYS A 74 -8.88 11.73 11.08
CA LYS A 74 -7.53 12.23 11.27
C LYS A 74 -6.59 11.04 11.14
N PHE A 75 -5.84 11.03 10.05
CA PHE A 75 -4.70 10.16 9.84
C PHE A 75 -3.51 10.71 10.63
N THR A 76 -2.75 9.84 11.32
CA THR A 76 -1.43 10.20 11.84
C THR A 76 -0.41 9.12 11.49
N TRP A 77 0.69 9.53 10.85
CA TRP A 77 1.87 8.71 10.65
C TRP A 77 3.02 9.21 11.53
N LYS A 78 3.80 8.29 12.10
CA LYS A 78 5.03 8.56 12.84
C LYS A 78 6.19 7.69 12.33
N ASN A 79 7.36 8.30 12.20
CA ASN A 79 8.60 7.62 11.84
C ASN A 79 9.19 6.88 13.06
N ILE A 80 8.83 5.61 13.21
CA ILE A 80 9.41 4.70 14.22
C ILE A 80 10.43 3.73 13.60
N GLY A 81 11.20 4.19 12.62
CA GLY A 81 12.23 3.40 11.94
C GLY A 81 11.65 2.42 10.91
N ILE A 82 11.79 1.11 11.13
CA ILE A 82 11.62 0.10 10.08
C ILE A 82 10.18 -0.03 9.58
N LYS A 83 9.17 0.06 10.46
CA LYS A 83 7.78 -0.30 10.14
C LYS A 83 6.81 0.87 9.93
N GLY A 84 7.22 2.09 10.30
CA GLY A 84 6.28 3.20 10.47
C GLY A 84 5.23 2.91 11.56
N SER A 85 4.47 3.93 11.95
CA SER A 85 3.30 3.79 12.80
C SER A 85 2.17 4.60 12.19
N TYR A 86 1.01 3.97 12.00
CA TYR A 86 -0.18 4.55 11.40
C TYR A 86 -1.30 4.50 12.43
N ASP A 87 -1.97 5.63 12.63
CA ASP A 87 -3.08 5.79 13.56
C ASP A 87 -4.24 6.54 12.90
N PHE A 88 -5.47 6.22 13.33
CA PHE A 88 -6.72 6.63 12.68
C PHE A 88 -7.79 6.95 13.71
N GLU A 89 -8.09 8.24 13.83
CA GLU A 89 -9.08 8.81 14.75
C GLU A 89 -10.27 9.33 13.93
N LEU A 90 -11.51 8.91 14.25
CA LEU A 90 -12.70 9.45 13.58
C LEU A 90 -12.98 10.86 14.09
N ILE A 91 -13.41 11.76 13.22
CA ILE A 91 -13.78 13.14 13.54
C ILE A 91 -15.31 13.24 13.59
N GLY A 92 -15.84 13.70 14.72
CA GLY A 92 -17.27 13.82 15.00
C GLY A 92 -17.57 13.45 16.46
N ASP A 93 -18.84 13.46 16.87
CA ASP A 93 -19.20 12.91 18.17
C ASP A 93 -19.13 11.37 18.11
N GLU A 94 -18.36 10.77 19.01
CA GLU A 94 -18.29 9.33 19.14
C GLU A 94 -19.66 8.71 19.48
N ARG A 95 -20.63 9.47 20.01
CA ARG A 95 -21.98 8.97 20.35
C ARG A 95 -22.89 8.78 19.14
N ASP A 96 -22.59 9.42 18.01
CA ASP A 96 -23.40 9.35 16.78
C ASP A 96 -23.35 7.97 16.09
N TYR A 97 -22.41 7.11 16.49
CA TYR A 97 -22.15 5.82 15.84
C TYR A 97 -22.17 4.66 16.84
N SER A 98 -22.93 3.61 16.50
CA SER A 98 -22.88 2.35 17.25
C SER A 98 -21.46 1.77 17.27
N ILE A 99 -21.12 1.05 18.34
CA ILE A 99 -19.80 0.41 18.51
C ILE A 99 -19.43 -0.45 17.28
N LYS A 100 -20.42 -1.17 16.73
CA LYS A 100 -20.29 -1.95 15.50
C LYS A 100 -19.91 -1.08 14.30
N ARG A 101 -20.61 0.04 14.06
CA ARG A 101 -20.32 0.94 12.94
C ARG A 101 -18.94 1.59 13.06
N LYS A 102 -18.52 2.00 14.28
CA LYS A 102 -17.15 2.46 14.54
C LYS A 102 -16.10 1.42 14.17
N PHE A 103 -16.31 0.17 14.61
CA PHE A 103 -15.39 -0.93 14.32
C PHE A 103 -15.30 -1.22 12.81
N GLU A 104 -16.42 -1.20 12.09
CA GLU A 104 -16.44 -1.32 10.63
C GLU A 104 -15.65 -0.20 9.94
N LEU A 105 -15.94 1.07 10.27
CA LEU A 105 -15.26 2.24 9.72
C LEU A 105 -13.74 2.20 9.98
N LYS A 106 -13.33 1.99 11.23
CA LYS A 106 -11.91 1.88 11.62
C LYS A 106 -11.20 0.73 10.89
N ASN A 107 -11.89 -0.39 10.64
CA ASN A 107 -11.33 -1.52 9.89
C ASN A 107 -11.21 -1.28 8.37
N GLN A 108 -12.01 -0.38 7.80
CA GLN A 108 -11.90 0.02 6.40
C GLN A 108 -10.75 1.00 6.21
N ILE A 109 -10.70 2.09 6.99
CA ILE A 109 -9.72 3.19 6.82
C ILE A 109 -8.28 2.77 7.12
N LYS A 110 -8.05 1.84 8.07
CA LYS A 110 -6.68 1.44 8.46
C LYS A 110 -5.85 0.83 7.33
N ASN A 111 -6.51 0.30 6.29
CA ASN A 111 -5.83 -0.31 5.14
C ASN A 111 -5.20 0.74 4.20
N TYR A 112 -5.53 2.02 4.36
CA TYR A 112 -5.04 3.12 3.52
C TYR A 112 -3.75 3.77 4.04
N GLY A 113 -3.23 3.35 5.19
CA GLY A 113 -2.02 3.95 5.79
C GLY A 113 -0.80 3.88 4.89
N GLU A 114 -0.48 2.69 4.36
CA GLU A 114 0.58 2.47 3.37
C GLU A 114 0.28 3.09 1.99
N LEU A 115 -0.96 3.52 1.72
CA LEU A 115 -1.29 4.26 0.49
C LEU A 115 -0.98 5.76 0.66
N ILE A 116 -1.14 6.32 1.87
CA ILE A 116 -0.84 7.73 2.16
C ILE A 116 0.66 7.94 2.37
N ILE A 117 1.31 7.11 3.20
CA ILE A 117 2.77 7.11 3.41
C ILE A 117 3.28 5.67 3.16
N PRO A 118 3.79 5.36 1.96
CA PRO A 118 4.22 4.02 1.64
C PRO A 118 5.53 3.64 2.33
N LEU A 119 5.67 2.37 2.74
CA LEU A 119 6.95 1.82 3.16
C LEU A 119 7.91 1.72 1.97
N ARG A 120 9.20 1.95 2.24
CA ARG A 120 10.27 1.65 1.28
C ARG A 120 10.33 0.16 1.00
N LEU A 121 10.77 -0.24 -0.19
CA LEU A 121 10.85 -1.64 -0.59
C LEU A 121 11.79 -2.42 0.34
N LYS A 122 12.96 -1.87 0.71
CA LYS A 122 13.84 -2.52 1.70
C LYS A 122 13.14 -2.75 3.04
N GLN A 123 12.34 -1.79 3.51
CA GLN A 123 11.54 -1.93 4.75
C GLN A 123 10.49 -3.03 4.59
N LYS A 124 9.78 -3.05 3.46
CA LYS A 124 8.73 -4.05 3.15
C LYS A 124 9.28 -5.47 3.05
N PHE A 125 10.48 -5.63 2.49
CA PHE A 125 11.12 -6.94 2.28
C PHE A 125 12.15 -7.34 3.35
N THR A 126 12.38 -6.54 4.41
CA THR A 126 13.35 -6.84 5.49
C THR A 126 13.20 -8.24 6.13
N GLN A 127 12.00 -8.84 6.09
CA GLN A 127 11.72 -10.17 6.65
C GLN A 127 11.58 -11.27 5.60
N TYR A 128 12.08 -11.01 4.39
CA TYR A 128 12.08 -11.91 3.25
C TYR A 128 13.48 -12.06 2.69
N ARG A 129 13.77 -13.23 2.14
CA ARG A 129 15.01 -13.48 1.41
C ARG A 129 14.84 -13.29 -0.08
N GLY A 130 15.62 -12.38 -0.62
CA GLY A 130 15.67 -12.08 -2.04
C GLY A 130 16.53 -13.10 -2.79
N SER A 131 16.16 -13.31 -4.04
CA SER A 131 17.03 -13.85 -5.07
C SER A 131 16.70 -13.20 -6.40
N ILE A 132 17.70 -13.09 -7.27
CA ILE A 132 17.61 -12.41 -8.57
C ILE A 132 17.67 -13.41 -9.72
N LYS A 133 16.94 -13.12 -10.81
CA LYS A 133 17.20 -13.66 -12.14
C LYS A 133 17.19 -12.52 -13.16
N ASN A 134 18.36 -12.22 -13.71
CA ASN A 134 18.51 -11.29 -14.83
C ASN A 134 17.84 -11.86 -16.09
N MET A 135 17.28 -10.97 -16.91
CA MET A 135 16.55 -11.29 -18.14
C MET A 135 16.99 -10.36 -19.28
N ALA A 136 16.80 -10.80 -20.52
CA ALA A 136 17.10 -9.98 -21.69
C ALA A 136 16.27 -8.68 -21.72
N GLY A 137 16.78 -7.65 -22.40
CA GLY A 137 16.08 -6.37 -22.58
C GLY A 137 16.01 -5.50 -21.33
N GLY A 138 16.98 -5.59 -20.43
CA GLY A 138 17.04 -4.75 -19.22
C GLY A 138 16.05 -5.14 -18.13
N TRP A 139 15.53 -6.37 -18.14
CA TRP A 139 14.58 -6.84 -17.13
C TRP A 139 15.26 -7.65 -16.04
N SER A 140 14.77 -7.54 -14.81
CA SER A 140 15.19 -8.36 -13.66
C SER A 140 13.99 -8.93 -12.94
N ARG A 141 14.08 -10.18 -12.51
CA ARG A 141 13.07 -10.81 -11.66
C ARG A 141 13.62 -10.98 -10.26
N LEU A 142 13.01 -10.31 -9.29
CA LEU A 142 13.32 -10.49 -7.87
C LEU A 142 12.30 -11.43 -7.24
N LEU A 143 12.77 -12.38 -6.44
CA LEU A 143 11.94 -13.36 -5.76
C LEU A 143 12.24 -13.36 -4.26
N TYR A 144 11.35 -12.74 -3.50
CA TYR A 144 11.40 -12.65 -2.05
C TYR A 144 10.59 -13.76 -1.42
N ARG A 145 11.19 -14.59 -0.56
CA ARG A 145 10.51 -15.69 0.17
C ARG A 145 10.70 -15.56 1.68
N THR A 146 9.72 -16.03 2.45
CA THR A 146 9.87 -16.16 3.90
C THR A 146 9.38 -17.52 4.36
N ASN A 147 10.07 -18.08 5.36
CA ASN A 147 9.66 -19.33 6.00
C ASN A 147 8.80 -19.08 7.25
N SER A 148 8.68 -17.83 7.71
CA SER A 148 7.86 -17.45 8.88
C SER A 148 6.38 -17.81 8.64
N THR A 149 5.79 -18.46 9.64
CA THR A 149 4.35 -18.80 9.72
C THR A 149 3.48 -17.59 9.96
N ASP A 150 4.03 -16.57 10.62
CA ASP A 150 3.38 -15.30 11.02
C ASP A 150 3.14 -14.38 9.81
N LYS A 151 3.75 -14.71 8.67
CA LYS A 151 3.51 -14.08 7.38
C LYS A 151 2.49 -14.88 6.59
N ASN A 152 1.33 -14.26 6.34
CA ASN A 152 0.37 -14.76 5.37
C ASN A 152 0.97 -14.76 3.96
N VAL A 153 1.71 -13.72 3.55
CA VAL A 153 2.40 -13.72 2.26
C VAL A 153 3.71 -14.49 2.37
N GLU A 154 3.74 -15.67 1.74
CA GLU A 154 4.88 -16.60 1.73
C GLU A 154 5.98 -16.14 0.78
N SER A 155 5.59 -15.52 -0.34
CA SER A 155 6.54 -15.02 -1.33
C SER A 155 6.00 -13.92 -2.24
N TYR A 156 6.89 -13.03 -2.66
CA TYR A 156 6.66 -12.00 -3.67
C TYR A 156 7.61 -12.21 -4.86
N ASN A 157 7.10 -12.02 -6.06
CA ASN A 157 7.83 -12.08 -7.32
C ASN A 157 7.62 -10.76 -8.04
N LEU A 158 8.69 -9.97 -8.17
CA LEU A 158 8.68 -8.64 -8.77
C LEU A 158 9.36 -8.72 -10.13
N LEU A 159 8.71 -8.19 -11.16
CA LEU A 159 9.32 -7.91 -12.45
C LEU A 159 9.74 -6.44 -12.48
N VAL A 160 11.04 -6.21 -12.62
CA VAL A 160 11.68 -4.90 -12.56
C VAL A 160 12.25 -4.55 -13.93
N ASN A 161 11.87 -3.39 -14.46
CA ASN A 161 12.52 -2.74 -15.59
C ASN A 161 13.73 -1.99 -15.03
N MET A 162 14.95 -2.39 -15.40
CA MET A 162 16.19 -1.78 -14.93
C MET A 162 16.63 -0.57 -15.76
N THR A 163 16.04 -0.35 -16.94
CA THR A 163 16.25 0.88 -17.74
C THR A 163 15.56 2.07 -17.08
N ASP A 164 14.29 1.91 -16.71
CA ASP A 164 13.51 2.94 -16.00
C ASP A 164 13.70 2.89 -14.47
N VAL A 165 14.35 1.84 -13.97
CA VAL A 165 14.49 1.43 -12.56
C VAL A 165 13.13 1.51 -11.83
N LYS A 166 12.18 0.66 -12.27
CA LYS A 166 10.82 0.55 -11.71
C LYS A 166 10.27 -0.88 -11.75
N VAL A 167 9.43 -1.22 -10.77
CA VAL A 167 8.65 -2.47 -10.70
C VAL A 167 7.43 -2.36 -11.62
N ASP A 168 7.41 -3.11 -12.72
CA ASP A 168 6.25 -3.19 -13.63
C ASP A 168 5.10 -3.98 -13.01
N LYS A 169 5.45 -5.13 -12.42
CA LYS A 169 4.49 -6.17 -12.04
C LYS A 169 4.93 -6.87 -10.77
N ILE A 170 3.97 -7.14 -9.90
CA ILE A 170 4.14 -7.97 -8.72
C ILE A 170 3.20 -9.17 -8.79
N ARG A 171 3.65 -10.31 -8.28
CA ARG A 171 2.82 -11.48 -7.98
C ARG A 171 3.16 -11.94 -6.58
N PHE A 172 2.18 -12.39 -5.81
CA PHE A 172 2.48 -12.99 -4.52
C PHE A 172 1.63 -14.21 -4.18
N LYS A 173 2.26 -15.15 -3.47
CA LYS A 173 1.64 -16.36 -2.95
C LYS A 173 1.43 -16.16 -1.45
N GLN A 174 0.22 -16.46 -0.99
CA GLN A 174 -0.16 -16.34 0.40
C GLN A 174 -0.94 -17.56 0.91
N ARG A 175 -0.88 -17.77 2.23
CA ARG A 175 -1.41 -18.93 2.96
C ARG A 175 -2.94 -18.98 2.92
N SER A 176 -3.61 -17.87 3.23
CA SER A 176 -5.07 -17.70 3.13
C SER A 176 -5.49 -17.06 1.81
N ALA A 177 -6.81 -16.93 1.58
CA ALA A 177 -7.34 -16.08 0.52
C ALA A 177 -7.00 -14.58 0.78
N PRO A 178 -6.91 -13.73 -0.26
CA PRO A 178 -7.05 -14.05 -1.69
C PRO A 178 -5.91 -14.89 -2.29
N ARG A 179 -6.22 -15.69 -3.32
CA ARG A 179 -5.26 -16.52 -4.08
C ARG A 179 -4.93 -15.86 -5.43
N LYS A 180 -3.85 -16.34 -6.08
CA LYS A 180 -3.37 -15.89 -7.40
C LYS A 180 -3.26 -14.36 -7.55
N VAL A 181 -2.75 -13.67 -6.52
CA VAL A 181 -2.71 -12.20 -6.54
C VAL A 181 -1.64 -11.70 -7.53
N ASN A 182 -2.08 -10.93 -8.51
CA ASN A 182 -1.27 -10.22 -9.48
C ASN A 182 -1.51 -8.71 -9.29
N GLY A 183 -0.46 -7.89 -9.43
CA GLY A 183 -0.54 -6.44 -9.43
C GLY A 183 0.32 -5.85 -10.55
N VAL A 184 -0.14 -4.77 -11.17
CA VAL A 184 0.54 -3.99 -12.22
C VAL A 184 0.46 -2.52 -11.85
N PHE A 185 1.52 -1.77 -12.10
CA PHE A 185 1.63 -0.37 -11.69
C PHE A 185 1.83 0.55 -12.88
N ARG A 186 1.24 1.74 -12.81
CA ARG A 186 1.62 2.90 -13.62
C ARG A 186 2.22 3.96 -12.72
N TYR A 187 3.12 4.75 -13.30
CA TYR A 187 3.92 5.73 -12.58
C TYR A 187 3.82 7.08 -13.25
N GLU A 188 3.93 8.12 -12.45
CA GLU A 188 4.23 9.48 -12.88
C GLU A 188 5.47 10.01 -12.16
N LYS A 189 5.97 11.16 -12.61
CA LYS A 189 7.11 11.82 -11.98
C LYS A 189 6.63 12.84 -10.95
N VAL A 190 7.09 12.69 -9.71
CA VAL A 190 6.91 13.64 -8.61
C VAL A 190 8.29 14.21 -8.32
N GLY A 191 8.53 15.43 -8.82
CA GLY A 191 9.90 15.88 -9.07
C GLY A 191 10.60 14.94 -10.05
N GLU A 192 11.82 14.52 -9.74
CA GLU A 192 12.59 13.59 -10.57
C GLU A 192 12.31 12.10 -10.25
N LYS A 193 11.60 11.82 -9.15
CA LYS A 193 11.35 10.47 -8.64
C LYS A 193 10.05 9.88 -9.19
N TRP A 194 9.95 8.56 -9.27
CA TRP A 194 8.70 7.89 -9.63
C TRP A 194 7.74 7.79 -8.44
N ALA A 195 6.46 8.07 -8.68
CA ALA A 195 5.36 7.77 -7.77
C ALA A 195 4.31 6.92 -8.50
N ILE A 196 3.62 6.03 -7.79
CA ILE A 196 2.55 5.19 -8.39
C ILE A 196 1.31 6.07 -8.57
N ASN A 197 0.85 6.27 -9.81
CA ASN A 197 -0.40 7.00 -10.09
C ASN A 197 -1.59 6.06 -10.37
N GLU A 198 -1.34 4.79 -10.67
CA GLU A 198 -2.37 3.76 -10.77
C GLU A 198 -1.81 2.39 -10.36
N SER A 199 -2.59 1.62 -9.61
CA SER A 199 -2.36 0.20 -9.37
C SER A 199 -3.57 -0.60 -9.82
N ARG A 200 -3.32 -1.69 -10.57
CA ARG A 200 -4.35 -2.64 -11.02
C ARG A 200 -4.00 -4.01 -10.47
N SER A 201 -4.94 -4.64 -9.77
CA SER A 201 -4.73 -5.98 -9.21
C SER A 201 -5.83 -6.95 -9.64
N SER A 202 -5.49 -8.22 -9.79
CA SER A 202 -6.47 -9.30 -9.93
C SER A 202 -6.15 -10.46 -8.98
N PHE A 203 -7.19 -11.07 -8.43
CA PHE A 203 -7.08 -12.15 -7.47
C PHE A 203 -8.36 -12.98 -7.38
N ILE A 204 -8.28 -14.13 -6.71
CA ILE A 204 -9.40 -15.06 -6.53
C ILE A 204 -9.76 -15.17 -5.04
N MET A 205 -11.05 -15.12 -4.71
CA MET A 205 -11.59 -15.44 -3.38
C MET A 205 -12.72 -16.47 -3.52
N GLY A 206 -12.55 -17.63 -2.89
CA GLY A 206 -13.39 -18.79 -3.21
C GLY A 206 -13.18 -19.18 -4.67
N GLU A 207 -14.25 -19.16 -5.45
CA GLU A 207 -14.26 -19.46 -6.89
C GLU A 207 -14.32 -18.19 -7.76
N LEU A 208 -14.49 -17.01 -7.14
CA LEU A 208 -14.81 -15.75 -7.81
C LEU A 208 -13.55 -14.93 -8.14
N GLU A 209 -13.48 -14.35 -9.34
CA GLU A 209 -12.42 -13.42 -9.74
C GLU A 209 -12.77 -11.99 -9.34
N TYR A 210 -11.83 -11.34 -8.66
CA TYR A 210 -11.89 -9.93 -8.31
C TYR A 210 -10.82 -9.13 -9.04
N LYS A 211 -11.18 -7.90 -9.44
CA LYS A 211 -10.30 -6.94 -10.09
C LYS A 211 -10.38 -5.61 -9.36
N GLU A 212 -9.26 -5.18 -8.79
CA GLU A 212 -9.13 -3.88 -8.14
C GLU A 212 -8.40 -2.91 -9.08
N THR A 213 -8.85 -1.65 -9.11
CA THR A 213 -8.10 -0.54 -9.70
C THR A 213 -8.14 0.62 -8.72
N SER A 214 -6.96 1.10 -8.33
CA SER A 214 -6.77 2.27 -7.49
C SER A 214 -5.99 3.32 -8.26
N SER A 215 -6.48 4.56 -8.28
CA SER A 215 -5.76 5.71 -8.85
C SER A 215 -5.40 6.70 -7.75
N TYR A 216 -4.25 7.35 -7.92
CA TYR A 216 -3.62 8.21 -6.93
C TYR A 216 -3.28 9.54 -7.60
N ARG A 217 -3.58 10.66 -6.93
CA ARG A 217 -3.20 12.00 -7.40
C ARG A 217 -2.38 12.70 -6.33
N TYR A 218 -1.25 13.29 -6.70
CA TYR A 218 -0.32 13.91 -5.76
C TYR A 218 -0.46 15.43 -5.72
N LYS A 219 -0.31 16.01 -4.54
CA LYS A 219 -0.28 17.46 -4.31
C LYS A 219 0.85 17.79 -3.33
N LYS A 220 1.49 18.94 -3.51
CA LYS A 220 2.44 19.48 -2.55
C LYS A 220 1.72 20.09 -1.34
N PHE A 221 2.15 19.72 -0.14
CA PHE A 221 1.70 20.25 1.15
C PHE A 221 2.94 20.72 1.92
N GLY A 222 3.19 22.04 1.91
CA GLY A 222 4.48 22.59 2.33
C GLY A 222 5.61 22.05 1.46
N ASP A 223 6.59 21.41 2.08
CA ASP A 223 7.77 20.89 1.38
C ASP A 223 7.61 19.49 0.80
N ILE A 224 6.63 18.71 1.28
CA ILE A 224 6.41 17.33 0.83
C ILE A 224 5.29 17.24 -0.22
N TRP A 225 5.47 16.37 -1.20
CA TRP A 225 4.34 15.82 -1.96
C TRP A 225 3.70 14.68 -1.18
N LEU A 226 2.37 14.59 -1.24
CA LEU A 226 1.59 13.46 -0.72
C LEU A 226 0.49 13.12 -1.72
N VAL A 227 0.00 11.88 -1.70
CA VAL A 227 -1.26 11.55 -2.36
C VAL A 227 -2.38 12.34 -1.68
N HIS A 228 -3.08 13.16 -2.44
CA HIS A 228 -4.17 14.01 -1.95
C HIS A 228 -5.54 13.44 -2.28
N GLN A 229 -5.63 12.55 -3.28
CA GLN A 229 -6.85 11.85 -3.67
C GLN A 229 -6.52 10.39 -4.01
N ILE A 230 -7.35 9.48 -3.50
CA ILE A 230 -7.30 8.05 -3.81
C ILE A 230 -8.70 7.62 -4.24
N ASP A 231 -8.85 7.17 -5.49
CA ASP A 231 -10.09 6.59 -5.99
C ASP A 231 -9.86 5.08 -6.22
N GLN A 232 -10.55 4.23 -5.45
CA GLN A 232 -10.48 2.77 -5.55
C GLN A 232 -11.79 2.20 -6.08
N VAL A 233 -11.70 1.22 -6.99
CA VAL A 233 -12.83 0.42 -7.49
C VAL A 233 -12.46 -1.06 -7.43
N LEU A 234 -13.23 -1.84 -6.68
CA LEU A 234 -13.19 -3.29 -6.64
C LEU A 234 -14.37 -3.84 -7.44
N LYS A 235 -14.08 -4.66 -8.44
CA LYS A 235 -15.06 -5.37 -9.25
C LYS A 235 -15.02 -6.87 -8.97
N GLN A 236 -16.20 -7.49 -9.01
CA GLN A 236 -16.40 -8.93 -9.07
C GLN A 236 -17.22 -9.21 -10.33
N ASP A 237 -16.76 -10.10 -11.20
CA ASP A 237 -17.47 -10.49 -12.44
C ASP A 237 -17.95 -9.27 -13.27
N ASN A 238 -17.06 -8.29 -13.43
CA ASN A 238 -17.25 -6.97 -14.05
C ASN A 238 -18.25 -6.00 -13.36
N ARG A 239 -19.03 -6.43 -12.37
CA ARG A 239 -19.88 -5.56 -11.54
C ARG A 239 -19.04 -4.88 -10.46
N ILE A 240 -19.37 -3.63 -10.10
CA ILE A 240 -18.69 -2.96 -8.98
C ILE A 240 -19.21 -3.57 -7.68
N PHE A 241 -18.30 -4.22 -6.94
CA PHE A 241 -18.57 -4.79 -5.63
C PHE A 241 -18.39 -3.74 -4.52
N GLN A 242 -17.39 -2.87 -4.68
CA GLN A 242 -17.08 -1.80 -3.75
C GLN A 242 -16.33 -0.67 -4.47
N SER A 243 -16.56 0.57 -4.07
CA SER A 243 -15.70 1.68 -4.48
C SER A 243 -15.60 2.70 -3.36
N HIS A 244 -14.41 3.26 -3.19
CA HIS A 244 -14.13 4.30 -2.21
C HIS A 244 -13.43 5.47 -2.87
N ARG A 245 -13.64 6.66 -2.31
CA ARG A 245 -12.89 7.88 -2.64
C ARG A 245 -12.38 8.49 -1.36
N PHE A 246 -11.11 8.87 -1.33
CA PHE A 246 -10.46 9.57 -0.23
C PHE A 246 -9.91 10.88 -0.73
N LYS A 247 -10.01 11.93 0.10
CA LYS A 247 -9.43 13.24 -0.18
C LYS A 247 -8.78 13.80 1.08
N ILE A 248 -7.49 14.06 1.02
CA ILE A 248 -6.78 14.80 2.07
C ILE A 248 -7.16 16.28 1.94
N LEU A 249 -7.65 16.85 3.04
CA LEU A 249 -8.10 18.23 3.14
C LEU A 249 -6.97 19.14 3.59
N ASP A 250 -6.34 18.78 4.72
CA ASP A 250 -5.24 19.51 5.36
C ASP A 250 -4.15 18.53 5.83
N VAL A 251 -2.94 19.06 6.04
CA VAL A 251 -1.75 18.31 6.44
C VAL A 251 -0.89 19.16 7.37
N LEU A 252 -0.47 18.58 8.48
CA LEU A 252 0.54 19.09 9.39
C LEU A 252 1.74 18.14 9.40
N THR A 253 2.94 18.67 9.20
CA THR A 253 4.19 17.91 9.17
C THR A 253 5.07 18.22 10.37
N THR A 254 5.99 17.30 10.68
CA THR A 254 7.07 17.55 11.61
C THR A 254 8.32 16.85 11.08
N PHE A 255 9.40 17.60 10.94
CA PHE A 255 10.70 17.14 10.47
C PHE A 255 11.69 17.03 11.63
N SER A 256 12.78 16.30 11.47
CA SER A 256 13.93 16.51 12.36
C SER A 256 14.44 17.94 12.20
N LYS A 257 14.80 18.59 13.31
CA LYS A 257 15.75 19.69 13.24
C LYS A 257 17.08 19.12 12.75
N ASN A 258 17.70 19.79 11.78
CA ASN A 258 19.10 19.57 11.41
C ASN A 258 20.01 20.07 12.55
#